data_AF-A0AAU1LF53-F1
#
_entry.id   AF-A0AAU1LF53-F1
#
_cell.length_a   1.000
_cell.length_b   1.000
_cell.length_c   1.000
_cell.angle_alpha   90.00
_cell.angle_beta   90.00
_cell.angle_gamma   90.00
#
_symmetry.space_group_name_H-M   'P 1'
#
loop_
_entity.id
_entity.type
_entity.pdbx_description
1 polymer ?
#
loop_
_entity_poly.entity_id
_entity_poly.type
_entity_poly.pdbx_seq_one_letter_code
_entity_poly.pdbx_strand_id
1 'polypeptide(L)'
;MSAAPTTPPAPPSAHRRAFITWLAVYPTITLTLALLGPFMNDLPLVLRTLILTAVVVPIVAYWLIPTLMKVTASLPRRSAGA
;
A
#
# COMPACT_ATOMS: atom_id res chain seq x y z
N MET A 1 12.94 -43.70 13.03
CA MET A 1 12.91 -42.92 11.77
C MET A 1 12.68 -41.47 12.19
N SER A 2 13.75 -40.70 12.38
CA SER A 2 13.67 -39.32 12.89
C SER A 2 13.23 -38.38 11.77
N ALA A 3 12.14 -37.63 11.98
CA ALA A 3 11.64 -36.64 11.04
C ALA A 3 12.59 -35.43 10.97
N ALA A 4 12.97 -35.03 9.76
CA ALA A 4 13.82 -33.86 9.52
C ALA A 4 13.06 -32.55 9.81
N PRO A 5 13.72 -31.52 10.36
CA PRO A 5 13.08 -30.23 10.62
C PRO A 5 12.76 -29.51 9.30
N THR A 6 11.49 -29.22 9.06
CA THR A 6 11.03 -28.39 7.94
C THR A 6 11.27 -26.92 8.26
N THR A 7 12.34 -26.35 7.71
CA THR A 7 12.62 -24.91 7.84
C THR A 7 11.48 -24.11 7.19
N PRO A 8 10.82 -23.18 7.92
CA PRO A 8 9.76 -22.37 7.34
C PRO A 8 10.31 -21.47 6.22
N PRO A 9 9.55 -21.28 5.12
CA PRO A 9 9.98 -20.43 4.02
C PRO A 9 10.23 -19.00 4.49
N ALA A 10 11.38 -18.44 4.12
CA ALA A 10 11.78 -17.09 4.51
C ALA A 10 10.71 -16.07 4.10
N PRO A 11 10.31 -15.16 5.02
CA PRO A 11 9.32 -14.14 4.70
C PRO A 11 9.81 -13.27 3.53
N PRO A 12 8.91 -12.81 2.65
CA PRO A 12 9.28 -11.99 1.50
C PRO A 12 10.07 -10.76 1.96
N SER A 13 11.15 -10.45 1.23
CA SER A 13 12.12 -9.41 1.59
C SER A 13 11.44 -8.10 1.96
N ALA A 14 11.81 -7.54 3.13
CA ALA A 14 11.24 -6.30 3.66
C ALA A 14 11.35 -5.14 2.66
N HIS A 15 12.42 -5.10 1.86
CA HIS A 15 12.61 -4.14 0.78
C HIS A 15 11.52 -4.20 -0.29
N ARG A 16 11.07 -5.41 -0.67
CA ARG A 16 10.01 -5.56 -1.68
C ARG A 16 8.68 -5.05 -1.14
N ARG A 17 8.36 -5.36 0.13
CA ARG A 17 7.17 -4.81 0.80
C ARG A 17 7.23 -3.29 0.91
N ALA A 18 8.37 -2.75 1.37
CA ALA A 18 8.58 -1.31 1.50
C ALA A 18 8.43 -0.61 0.14
N PHE A 19 8.99 -1.18 -0.93
CA PHE A 19 8.89 -0.62 -2.28
C PHE A 19 7.44 -0.60 -2.79
N ILE A 20 6.69 -1.69 -2.59
CA ILE A 20 5.27 -1.75 -3.00
C ILE A 20 4.43 -0.71 -2.23
N THR A 21 4.61 -0.61 -0.91
CA THR A 21 3.92 0.41 -0.10
C THR A 21 4.31 1.81 -0.54
N TRP A 22 5.60 2.06 -0.75
CA TRP A 22 6.10 3.35 -1.22
C TRP A 22 5.50 3.73 -2.58
N LEU A 23 5.49 2.79 -3.54
CA LEU A 23 4.93 2.99 -4.88
C LEU A 23 3.41 3.22 -4.85
N ALA A 24 2.71 2.84 -3.80
CA ALA A 24 1.28 3.08 -3.69
C ALA A 24 0.98 4.39 -2.92
N VAL A 25 1.77 4.72 -1.90
CA VAL A 25 1.62 5.95 -1.11
C VAL A 25 2.09 7.18 -1.89
N TYR A 26 3.26 7.13 -2.51
CA TYR A 26 3.85 8.26 -3.24
C TYR A 26 2.96 8.83 -4.35
N PRO A 27 2.46 8.05 -5.32
CA PRO A 27 1.59 8.59 -6.37
C PRO A 27 0.23 9.02 -5.83
N THR A 28 -0.29 8.37 -4.79
CA THR A 28 -1.53 8.81 -4.12
C THR A 28 -1.38 10.22 -3.55
N ILE A 29 -0.29 10.45 -2.82
CA ILE A 29 0.04 11.77 -2.26
C ILE A 29 0.24 12.77 -3.39
N THR A 30 1.06 12.43 -4.38
CA THR A 30 1.39 13.29 -5.52
C THR A 30 0.14 13.69 -6.30
N LEU A 31 -0.75 12.73 -6.61
CA LEU A 31 -1.99 13.00 -7.33
C LEU A 31 -2.95 13.85 -6.49
N THR A 32 -3.05 13.59 -5.19
CA THR A 32 -3.83 14.44 -4.28
C THR A 32 -3.30 15.86 -4.28
N LEU A 33 -1.98 16.05 -4.12
CA LEU A 33 -1.36 17.38 -4.17
C LEU A 33 -1.50 18.05 -5.53
N ALA A 34 -1.43 17.30 -6.63
CA ALA A 34 -1.60 17.84 -7.98
C ALA A 34 -3.05 18.28 -8.24
N LEU A 35 -4.03 17.48 -7.81
CA LEU A 35 -5.46 17.83 -7.95
C LEU A 35 -5.82 19.00 -7.05
N LEU A 36 -5.41 18.95 -5.78
CA LEU A 36 -5.87 19.87 -4.75
C LEU A 36 -4.99 21.12 -4.67
N GLY A 37 -3.71 21.05 -5.05
CA GLY A 37 -2.75 22.15 -5.11
C GLY A 37 -3.30 23.44 -5.74
N PRO A 38 -3.92 23.41 -6.94
CA PRO A 38 -4.51 24.60 -7.53
C PRO A 38 -5.75 25.11 -6.78
N PHE A 39 -6.52 24.26 -6.11
CA PHE A 39 -7.68 24.68 -5.30
C PHE A 39 -7.30 25.20 -3.91
N MET A 40 -6.04 25.02 -3.50
CA MET A 40 -5.59 25.28 -2.14
C MET A 40 -5.00 26.69 -1.93
N ASN A 41 -4.84 27.49 -2.99
CA ASN A 41 -4.18 28.79 -2.90
C ASN A 41 -4.97 29.83 -2.09
N ASP A 42 -6.30 29.76 -2.10
CA ASP A 42 -7.16 30.74 -1.41
C ASP A 42 -7.86 30.18 -0.15
N LEU A 43 -7.69 28.89 0.16
CA LEU A 43 -8.40 28.26 1.28
C LEU A 43 -7.60 28.30 2.59
N PRO A 44 -8.26 28.54 3.75
CA PRO A 44 -7.63 28.43 5.07
C PRO A 44 -7.00 27.05 5.29
N LEU A 45 -5.85 27.00 5.96
CA LEU A 45 -5.09 25.77 6.21
C LEU A 45 -5.94 24.61 6.75
N VAL A 46 -6.91 24.91 7.62
CA VAL A 46 -7.78 23.90 8.24
C VAL A 46 -8.74 23.25 7.25
N LEU A 47 -9.34 24.02 6.34
CA LEU A 47 -10.20 23.44 5.28
C LEU A 47 -9.36 22.63 4.30
N ARG A 48 -8.18 23.16 3.97
CA ARG A 48 -7.21 22.49 3.11
C ARG A 48 -6.81 21.12 3.66
N THR A 49 -6.52 21.01 4.95
CA THR A 49 -6.18 19.73 5.60
C THR A 49 -7.38 18.80 5.70
N LEU A 50 -8.58 19.32 5.97
CA LEU A 50 -9.83 18.53 5.98
C LEU A 50 -10.11 17.89 4.62
N ILE A 51 -10.02 18.66 3.53
CA ILE A 51 -10.26 18.14 2.18
C ILE A 51 -9.16 17.12 1.82
N LEU A 52 -7.91 17.42 2.15
CA LEU A 52 -6.80 16.50 1.91
C LEU A 52 -7.00 15.16 2.63
N THR A 53 -7.36 15.16 3.91
CA THR A 53 -7.62 13.90 4.65
C THR A 53 -8.88 13.20 4.14
N ALA A 54 -9.94 13.94 3.82
CA ALA A 54 -11.17 13.37 3.25
C ALA A 54 -10.94 12.67 1.90
N VAL A 55 -9.93 13.08 1.12
CA VAL A 55 -9.55 12.43 -0.15
C VAL A 55 -8.52 11.33 0.07
N VAL A 56 -7.47 11.58 0.86
CA VAL A 56 -6.39 10.62 1.07
C VAL A 56 -6.88 9.36 1.79
N VAL A 57 -7.72 9.51 2.83
CA VAL A 57 -8.22 8.37 3.62
C VAL A 57 -8.96 7.34 2.75
N PRO A 58 -9.96 7.70 1.93
CA PRO A 58 -10.62 6.73 1.07
C PRO A 58 -9.70 6.19 -0.01
N ILE A 59 -8.78 6.97 -0.59
CA ILE A 59 -7.82 6.40 -1.55
C ILE A 59 -6.95 5.34 -0.87
N VAL A 60 -6.41 5.62 0.30
CA VAL A 60 -5.61 4.62 1.03
C VAL A 60 -6.48 3.41 1.40
N ALA A 61 -7.69 3.61 1.92
CA ALA A 61 -8.57 2.51 2.32
C ALA A 61 -9.04 1.65 1.14
N TYR A 62 -9.42 2.25 0.01
CA TYR A 62 -9.99 1.56 -1.14
C TYR A 62 -9.01 1.22 -2.25
N TRP A 63 -7.79 1.75 -2.24
CA TRP A 63 -6.78 1.45 -3.25
C TRP A 63 -5.58 0.75 -2.66
N LEU A 64 -5.02 1.23 -1.54
CA LEU A 64 -3.83 0.61 -0.94
C LEU A 64 -4.15 -0.77 -0.37
N ILE A 65 -5.19 -0.88 0.44
CA ILE A 65 -5.59 -2.15 1.07
C ILE A 65 -5.88 -3.24 0.02
N PRO A 66 -6.74 -3.03 -0.99
CA PRO A 66 -7.01 -4.08 -1.98
C PRO A 66 -5.83 -4.35 -2.90
N THR A 67 -4.99 -3.37 -3.21
CA THR A 67 -3.76 -3.61 -3.98
C THR A 67 -2.79 -4.49 -3.20
N LEU A 68 -2.63 -4.23 -1.89
CA LEU A 68 -1.82 -5.07 -1.03
C LEU A 68 -2.38 -6.49 -0.91
N MET A 69 -3.70 -6.64 -0.74
CA MET A 69 -4.38 -7.95 -0.74
C MET A 69 -4.25 -8.68 -2.08
N LYS A 70 -4.37 -7.98 -3.21
CA LYS A 70 -4.16 -8.54 -4.55
C LYS A 70 -2.74 -9.00 -4.73
N VAL A 71 -1.75 -8.19 -4.36
CA VAL A 71 -0.33 -8.52 -4.55
C VAL A 71 0.09 -9.71 -3.67
N THR A 72 -0.46 -9.84 -2.46
CA THR A 72 -0.23 -11.03 -1.62
C THR A 72 -1.01 -12.26 -2.13
N ALA A 73 -2.23 -12.10 -2.63
CA ALA A 73 -3.03 -13.19 -3.21
C ALA A 73 -2.49 -13.69 -4.56
N SER A 74 -1.80 -12.83 -5.31
CA SER A 74 -1.20 -13.15 -6.61
C SER A 74 0.11 -13.93 -6.49
N LEU A 75 0.63 -14.13 -5.28
CA LEU A 75 1.71 -15.08 -5.07
C LEU A 75 1.07 -16.46 -5.09
N PRO A 76 1.24 -17.27 -6.17
CA PRO A 76 0.72 -18.61 -6.18
C PRO A 76 1.28 -19.30 -4.93
N ARG A 77 0.39 -19.74 -4.04
CA ARG A 77 0.72 -20.78 -3.05
C ARG A 77 1.23 -21.92 -3.91
N ARG A 78 2.56 -22.00 -4.09
CA ARG A 78 3.19 -23.16 -4.69
C ARG A 78 2.87 -24.27 -3.70
N SER A 79 1.84 -25.03 -4.05
CA SER A 79 1.46 -26.28 -3.45
C SER A 79 2.75 -27.08 -3.32
N ALA A 80 3.29 -27.18 -2.12
CA ALA A 80 4.29 -28.16 -1.81
C ALA A 80 3.54 -29.50 -1.74
N GLY A 81 3.25 -30.04 -2.91
CA GLY A 81 3.13 -31.48 -3.08
C GLY A 81 4.54 -32.04 -3.11
N ALA A 82 4.88 -32.76 -2.07
CA ALA A 82 5.84 -33.87 -2.04
C ALA A 82 5.68 -34.54 -0.67
#